data_AF-A0A6G9ZBJ7-F1
#
_entry.id   AF-A0A6G9ZBJ7-F1
#
_cell.length_a   1.000
_cell.length_b   1.000
_cell.length_c   1.000
_cell.angle_alpha   90.00
_cell.angle_beta   90.00
_cell.angle_gamma   90.00
#
_symmetry.space_group_name_H-M   'P 1'
#
loop_
_entity.id
_entity.type
_entity.pdbx_description
1 polymer ?
#
loop_
_entity_poly.entity_id
_entity_poly.type
_entity_poly.pdbx_seq_one_letter_code
_entity_poly.pdbx_strand_id
1 'polypeptide(L)'
;MPESLAIATSAGTFQPARDMMAESPVSTTEFVIASDRLVRHMLDVGLQLNALRVVFDSRCSTPADLRAVSAAAAGALEDLDLLIRDAGLAMLTLACQGESDDRSRWRLPAHP
;
A
#
# COMPACT_ATOMS: atom_id res chain seq x y z
N MET A 1 -38.70 47.85 -1.20
CA MET A 1 -37.62 47.72 -0.20
C MET A 1 -37.48 46.23 0.10
N PRO A 2 -36.36 45.59 -0.26
CA PRO A 2 -36.22 44.13 -0.30
C PRO A 2 -35.76 43.52 1.04
N GLU A 3 -36.13 42.27 1.26
CA GLU A 3 -35.77 41.42 2.40
C GLU A 3 -34.28 41.04 2.37
N SER A 4 -33.56 41.32 3.45
CA SER A 4 -32.16 40.91 3.63
C SER A 4 -32.08 39.46 4.09
N LEU A 5 -31.63 38.57 3.20
CA LEU A 5 -31.15 37.23 3.52
C LEU A 5 -29.85 37.32 4.35
N ALA A 6 -29.89 36.94 5.61
CA ALA A 6 -28.69 36.66 6.40
C ALA A 6 -28.22 35.23 6.09
N ILE A 7 -27.30 35.09 5.14
CA ILE A 7 -26.54 33.85 4.95
C ILE A 7 -25.58 33.75 6.13
N ALA A 8 -25.95 32.98 7.14
CA ALA A 8 -25.05 32.59 8.21
C ALA A 8 -24.02 31.62 7.61
N THR A 9 -22.91 32.17 7.10
CA THR A 9 -21.73 31.40 6.75
C THR A 9 -21.23 30.74 8.02
N SER A 10 -21.54 29.45 8.18
CA SER A 10 -20.93 28.58 9.18
C SER A 10 -19.43 28.56 8.93
N ALA A 11 -18.70 29.42 9.65
CA ALA A 11 -17.26 29.31 9.77
C ALA A 11 -17.00 28.03 10.56
N GLY A 12 -16.87 26.91 9.84
CA GLY A 12 -16.31 25.68 10.37
C GLY A 12 -15.01 26.06 11.06
N THR A 13 -14.99 25.94 12.39
CA THR A 13 -13.82 26.26 13.20
C THR A 13 -12.76 25.22 12.83
N PHE A 14 -11.85 25.58 11.92
CA PHE A 14 -10.64 24.80 11.68
C PHE A 14 -9.86 24.82 12.99
N GLN A 15 -9.84 23.68 13.65
CA GLN A 15 -9.30 23.53 15.00
C GLN A 15 -8.00 22.74 14.86
N PRO A 16 -6.86 23.43 14.65
CA PRO A 16 -5.62 22.78 14.20
C PRO A 16 -5.16 21.69 15.17
N ALA A 17 -5.40 21.84 16.47
CA ALA A 17 -5.04 20.82 17.46
C ALA A 17 -5.86 19.51 17.34
N ARG A 18 -7.09 19.57 16.83
CA ARG A 18 -7.97 18.40 16.67
C ARG A 18 -7.70 17.68 15.35
N ASP A 19 -7.39 18.44 14.30
CA ASP A 19 -6.99 17.89 13.01
C ASP A 19 -5.53 17.41 12.99
N MET A 20 -4.66 17.93 13.86
CA MET A 20 -3.28 17.44 14.06
C MET A 20 -3.17 16.21 14.97
N MET A 21 -4.22 15.87 15.74
CA MET A 21 -4.30 14.64 16.55
C MET A 21 -5.06 13.50 15.86
N ALA A 22 -5.53 13.73 14.63
CA ALA A 22 -5.77 12.64 13.71
C ALA A 22 -4.40 12.13 13.24
N GLU A 23 -3.74 11.32 14.08
CA GLU A 23 -2.69 10.41 13.59
C GLU A 23 -3.23 9.78 12.31
N SER A 24 -2.59 10.11 11.19
CA SER A 24 -3.20 9.95 9.88
C SER A 24 -3.56 8.47 9.66
N PRO A 25 -4.84 8.07 9.65
CA PRO A 25 -5.25 6.69 9.39
C PRO A 25 -4.88 6.23 7.98
N VAL A 26 -4.38 7.16 7.17
CA VAL A 26 -3.90 6.96 5.80
C VAL A 26 -2.77 5.94 5.74
N SER A 27 -1.81 5.93 6.67
CA SER A 27 -0.65 5.03 6.55
C SER A 27 -0.94 3.57 6.89
N THR A 28 -1.76 3.33 7.90
CA THR A 28 -2.21 1.97 8.25
C THR A 28 -3.14 1.44 7.16
N THR A 29 -4.00 2.28 6.59
CA THR A 29 -4.88 1.92 5.47
C THR A 29 -4.07 1.60 4.21
N GLU A 30 -3.07 2.42 3.87
CA GLU A 30 -2.15 2.19 2.75
C GLU A 30 -1.36 0.88 2.92
N PHE A 31 -0.88 0.59 4.14
CA PHE A 31 -0.21 -0.68 4.44
C PHE A 31 -1.13 -1.89 4.27
N VAL A 32 -2.38 -1.82 4.76
CA VAL A 32 -3.36 -2.91 4.59
C VAL A 32 -3.67 -3.14 3.12
N ILE A 33 -3.86 -2.07 2.35
CA ILE A 33 -4.11 -2.16 0.89
C ILE A 33 -2.88 -2.75 0.18
N ALA A 34 -1.67 -2.30 0.51
CA ALA A 34 -0.44 -2.82 -0.09
C ALA A 34 -0.23 -4.30 0.25
N SER A 35 -0.50 -4.68 1.50
CA SER A 35 -0.38 -6.06 1.98
C SER A 35 -1.41 -6.99 1.33
N ASP A 36 -2.67 -6.56 1.22
CA ASP A 36 -3.71 -7.32 0.51
C ASP A 36 -3.36 -7.51 -0.99
N ARG A 37 -2.85 -6.45 -1.66
CA ARG A 37 -2.36 -6.55 -3.04
C ARG A 37 -1.19 -7.53 -3.17
N LEU A 38 -0.22 -7.46 -2.26
CA LEU A 38 0.92 -8.38 -2.22
C LEU A 38 0.46 -9.83 -2.10
N VAL A 39 -0.44 -10.13 -1.15
CA VAL A 39 -0.94 -11.50 -0.92
C VAL A 39 -1.71 -12.01 -2.12
N ARG A 40 -2.61 -11.21 -2.71
CA ARG A 40 -3.37 -11.60 -3.90
C ARG A 40 -2.45 -11.86 -5.09
N HIS A 41 -1.45 -11.02 -5.30
CA HIS A 41 -0.54 -11.18 -6.42
C HIS A 41 0.42 -12.36 -6.22
N MET A 42 0.92 -12.59 -5.01
CA MET A 42 1.70 -13.80 -4.69
C MET A 42 0.91 -15.08 -4.95
N LEU A 43 -0.39 -15.08 -4.62
CA LEU A 43 -1.27 -16.19 -4.94
C LEU A 43 -1.44 -16.38 -6.45
N ASP A 44 -1.65 -15.30 -7.20
CA ASP A 44 -1.80 -15.34 -8.65
C ASP A 44 -0.52 -15.84 -9.34
N VAL A 45 0.66 -15.31 -8.96
CA VAL A 45 1.97 -15.81 -9.44
C VAL A 45 2.15 -17.29 -9.10
N GLY A 46 1.76 -17.73 -7.90
CA GLY A 46 1.80 -19.15 -7.53
C GLY A 46 0.93 -20.03 -8.43
N LEU A 47 -0.27 -19.56 -8.80
CA LEU A 47 -1.15 -20.26 -9.74
C LEU A 47 -0.56 -20.28 -11.16
N GLN A 48 -0.01 -19.16 -11.63
CA GLN A 48 0.65 -19.06 -12.94
C GLN A 48 1.84 -20.03 -13.01
N LEU A 49 2.74 -20.03 -12.03
CA LEU A 49 3.88 -20.94 -11.97
C LEU A 49 3.45 -22.41 -11.93
N ASN A 50 2.37 -22.73 -11.21
CA ASN A 50 1.83 -24.08 -11.20
C ASN A 50 1.29 -24.49 -12.59
N ALA A 51 0.63 -23.58 -13.32
CA ALA A 51 0.21 -23.83 -14.70
C ALA A 51 1.40 -24.02 -15.64
N LEU A 52 2.47 -23.24 -15.48
CA LEU A 52 3.71 -23.40 -16.25
C LEU A 52 4.39 -24.74 -15.95
N ARG A 53 4.33 -25.23 -14.71
CA ARG A 53 4.85 -26.56 -14.34
C ARG A 53 4.15 -27.68 -15.10
N VAL A 54 2.83 -27.59 -15.32
CA VAL A 54 2.08 -28.55 -16.14
C VAL A 54 2.58 -28.59 -17.59
N VAL A 55 3.00 -27.44 -18.14
CA VAL A 55 3.60 -27.37 -19.48
C VAL A 55 4.99 -27.98 -19.50
N PHE A 56 5.82 -27.73 -18.48
CA PHE A 56 7.15 -28.36 -18.37
C PHE A 56 7.08 -29.90 -18.19
N ASP A 57 6.10 -30.40 -17.44
CA ASP A 57 5.90 -31.84 -17.22
C ASP A 57 5.28 -32.55 -18.43
N SER A 58 4.78 -31.80 -19.41
CA SER A 58 4.24 -32.34 -20.66
C SER A 58 5.36 -32.81 -21.60
N ARG A 59 5.39 -34.12 -21.88
CA ARG A 59 6.35 -34.73 -22.82
C ARG A 59 6.20 -34.29 -24.28
N CYS A 60 5.16 -33.50 -24.59
CA CYS A 60 4.87 -32.97 -25.91
C CYS A 60 5.25 -31.49 -26.08
N SER A 61 5.84 -30.86 -25.07
CA SER A 61 6.18 -29.43 -25.13
C SER A 61 7.31 -29.16 -26.10
N THR A 62 7.09 -28.21 -27.01
CA THR A 62 8.08 -27.83 -28.00
C THR A 62 9.11 -26.86 -27.41
N PRO A 63 10.30 -26.72 -28.02
CA PRO A 63 11.27 -25.68 -27.61
C PRO A 63 10.75 -24.24 -27.72
N ALA A 64 9.68 -24.00 -28.48
CA ALA A 64 9.01 -22.70 -28.51
C ALA A 64 8.14 -22.51 -27.26
N ASP A 65 7.40 -23.54 -26.85
CA ASP A 65 6.57 -23.52 -25.64
C ASP A 65 7.42 -23.29 -24.39
N LEU A 66 8.57 -23.98 -24.29
CA LEU A 66 9.49 -23.82 -23.15
C LEU A 66 10.06 -22.39 -23.06
N ARG A 67 10.33 -21.74 -24.21
CA ARG A 67 10.81 -20.35 -24.24
C ARG A 67 9.71 -19.36 -23.85
N ALA A 68 8.49 -19.56 -24.35
CA ALA A 68 7.34 -18.74 -23.97
C ALA A 68 7.04 -18.84 -22.46
N VAL A 69 7.08 -20.06 -21.93
CA VAL A 69 6.93 -20.34 -20.50
C VAL A 69 8.03 -19.69 -19.68
N SER A 70 9.30 -19.78 -20.11
CA SER A 70 10.42 -19.14 -19.42
C SER A 70 10.29 -17.61 -19.40
N ALA A 71 9.80 -17.00 -20.48
CA ALA A 71 9.56 -15.56 -20.54
C ALA A 71 8.41 -15.13 -19.61
N ALA A 72 7.33 -15.92 -19.57
CA ALA A 72 6.22 -15.68 -18.64
C ALA A 72 6.66 -15.79 -17.17
N ALA A 73 7.49 -16.79 -16.84
CA ALA A 73 8.05 -16.93 -15.50
C ALA A 73 8.96 -15.75 -15.11
N ALA A 74 9.78 -15.25 -16.04
CA ALA A 74 10.62 -14.07 -15.81
C ALA A 74 9.77 -12.82 -15.51
N GLY A 75 8.73 -12.56 -16.31
CA GLY A 75 7.82 -11.44 -16.07
C GLY A 75 7.09 -11.53 -14.71
N ALA A 76 6.61 -12.72 -14.35
CA ALA A 76 5.97 -12.93 -13.04
C ALA A 76 6.92 -12.69 -11.85
N LEU A 77 8.22 -13.02 -12.01
CA LEU A 77 9.24 -12.73 -11.00
C LEU A 77 9.57 -11.24 -10.90
N GLU A 78 9.61 -10.53 -12.03
CA GLU A 78 9.80 -9.08 -12.07
C GLU A 78 8.63 -8.35 -11.38
N ASP A 79 7.38 -8.75 -11.66
CA ASP A 79 6.20 -8.18 -11.01
C ASP A 79 6.18 -8.43 -9.50
N LEU A 80 6.63 -9.61 -9.07
CA LEU A 80 6.75 -9.95 -7.65
C LEU A 80 7.80 -9.08 -6.94
N ASP A 81 8.95 -8.83 -7.57
CA ASP A 81 9.99 -7.95 -7.00
C ASP A 81 9.47 -6.53 -6.78
N LEU A 82 8.72 -5.99 -7.76
CA LEU A 82 8.09 -4.68 -7.66
C LEU A 82 7.14 -4.59 -6.45
N LEU A 83 6.29 -5.60 -6.26
CA LEU A 83 5.34 -5.60 -5.14
C LEU A 83 6.00 -5.79 -3.78
N ILE A 84 7.04 -6.61 -3.70
CA ILE A 84 7.83 -6.76 -2.46
C ILE A 84 8.46 -5.41 -2.11
N ARG A 85 9.01 -4.69 -3.10
CA ARG A 85 9.60 -3.36 -2.89
C ARG A 85 8.54 -2.36 -2.44
N ASP A 86 7.38 -2.31 -3.08
CA ASP A 86 6.29 -1.39 -2.74
C ASP A 86 5.76 -1.65 -1.32
N ALA A 87 5.58 -2.92 -0.95
CA ALA A 87 5.19 -3.29 0.41
C ALA A 87 6.28 -2.94 1.44
N GLY A 88 7.55 -3.14 1.10
CA GLY A 88 8.69 -2.75 1.92
C GLY A 88 8.75 -1.23 2.16
N LEU A 89 8.52 -0.43 1.11
CA LEU A 89 8.45 1.03 1.21
C LEU A 89 7.26 1.50 2.05
N ALA A 90 6.10 0.86 1.92
CA ALA A 90 4.95 1.13 2.77
C ALA A 90 5.24 0.83 4.24
N MET A 91 5.91 -0.29 4.55
CA MET A 91 6.34 -0.62 5.92
C MET A 91 7.35 0.38 6.48
N LEU A 92 8.35 0.80 5.68
CA LEU A 92 9.32 1.81 6.12
C LEU A 92 8.63 3.15 6.41
N THR A 93 7.66 3.53 5.58
CA THR A 93 6.86 4.73 5.78
C THR A 93 6.09 4.67 7.09
N LEU A 94 5.45 3.53 7.38
CA LEU A 94 4.75 3.30 8.65
C LEU A 94 5.70 3.30 9.86
N ALA A 95 6.87 2.66 9.75
CA ALA A 95 7.86 2.61 10.83
C ALA A 95 8.43 4.00 11.15
N CYS A 96 8.72 4.82 10.13
CA CYS A 96 9.19 6.19 10.32
C CYS A 96 8.13 7.11 10.96
N GLN A 97 6.84 6.84 10.73
CA GLN A 97 5.75 7.57 11.38
C GLN A 97 5.61 7.18 12.86
N GLY A 98 5.74 5.89 13.19
CA GLY A 98 5.74 5.42 14.57
C GLY A 98 6.89 5.99 15.42
N GLU A 99 8.07 6.21 14.82
CA GLU A 99 9.18 6.91 15.49
C GLU A 99 8.94 8.42 15.66
N SER A 100 8.12 9.06 14.82
CA SER A 100 7.79 10.48 14.95
C SER A 100 6.73 10.71 16.03
N ASP A 101 5.78 9.79 16.16
CA ASP A 101 4.78 9.81 17.23
C ASP A 101 5.41 9.50 18.61
N ASP A 102 6.22 8.44 18.71
CA ASP A 102 6.93 8.10 19.95
C ASP A 102 7.88 9.23 20.40
N ARG A 103 8.45 9.97 19.45
CA ARG A 103 9.34 11.11 19.75
C ARG A 103 8.59 12.37 20.18
N SER A 104 7.30 12.46 19.87
CA SER A 104 6.40 13.53 20.32
C SER A 104 5.82 13.21 21.71
N ARG A 105 5.68 11.92 22.03
CA ARG A 105 5.20 11.39 23.32
C ARG A 105 6.07 11.79 24.52
N TRP A 106 7.36 12.04 24.35
CA TRP A 106 8.25 12.47 25.45
C TRP A 106 8.46 13.99 25.56
N ARG A 107 7.91 14.81 24.65
CA ARG A 107 7.95 16.27 24.78
C ARG A 107 6.85 16.74 25.73
N LEU A 108 7.05 16.54 27.03
CA LEU A 108 6.27 17.19 28.07
C LEU A 108 6.42 18.72 27.96
N PRO A 109 5.37 19.51 28.24
CA PRO A 109 5.48 20.95 28.28
C PRO A 109 6.47 21.36 29.36
N ALA A 110 7.40 22.25 29.02
CA ALA A 110 8.20 22.96 30.02
C ALA A 110 7.22 23.66 30.96
N HIS A 111 7.14 23.18 32.20
CA HIS A 111 6.34 23.82 33.24
C HIS A 111 6.90 25.24 33.51
N PRO A 112 6.03 26.22 33.76
CA PRO A 112 6.41 27.62 34.01
C PRO A 112 7.23 27.80 35.29
#